data_AF-A0AAE0PVZ0-F1
#
_entry.id   AF-A0AAE0PVZ0-F1
#
_cell.length_a   1.000
_cell.length_b   1.000
_cell.length_c   1.000
_cell.angle_alpha   90.00
_cell.angle_beta   90.00
_cell.angle_gamma   90.00
#
_symmetry.space_group_name_H-M   'P 1'
#
loop_
_entity.id
_entity.type
_entity.pdbx_description
1 polymer ?
#
loop_
_entity_poly.entity_id
_entity_poly.type
_entity_poly.pdbx_seq_one_letter_code
_entity_poly.pdbx_strand_id
1 'polypeptide(L)'
;MSSDVCCFAEARRVAIFGGTHGNEMSGIMLVSMWTKNDREIRRDRVHTEPFISNPRAVEKCARYIDTDLNRAFTAENLSTPPGDELPYEVQRAKEINQIFGPKGSPDAYDVIFDLHNTTSNMGSTLILESSTDHFNLQMVHYIKKAMAPESCMVLLNEHPQLKYATTRSVAKHSVGLEVGPQPQGVLRSNIFESMRMIVKHALDFIEMFNSGVEFPACRVEVFRVHERVDYPRDTNGNISAMVHPHLQDCDWEPLNPGDPMFQTFDGRTVVYEGAGPVYPTFINEAAYYEKHQAFVTTCRETLSVNSIRKNTK
;
A
#
# COMPACT_ATOMS: atom_id res chain seq x y z
N MET A 1 33.82 -3.28 0.01
CA MET A 1 32.99 -2.10 -0.33
C MET A 1 32.40 -1.62 0.98
N SER A 2 32.74 -0.43 1.44
CA SER A 2 32.18 0.15 2.66
C SER A 2 30.67 0.29 2.46
N SER A 3 29.86 -0.50 3.17
CA SER A 3 28.42 -0.27 3.19
C SER A 3 28.19 1.01 3.98
N ASP A 4 27.77 2.08 3.32
CA ASP A 4 27.44 3.33 3.99
C ASP A 4 26.35 3.07 5.04
N VAL A 5 26.58 3.52 6.28
CA VAL A 5 25.63 3.37 7.38
C VAL A 5 24.69 4.58 7.37
N CYS A 6 23.43 4.37 7.03
CA CYS A 6 22.41 5.40 7.11
C CYS A 6 22.00 5.60 8.58
N CYS A 7 21.92 6.85 9.02
CA CYS A 7 21.52 7.16 10.39
C CYS A 7 20.20 7.94 10.38
N PHE A 8 19.20 7.45 11.12
CA PHE A 8 17.87 8.07 11.19
C PHE A 8 17.56 8.53 12.62
N ALA A 9 16.72 9.55 12.75
CA ALA A 9 16.13 9.90 14.05
C ALA A 9 15.20 8.78 14.53
N GLU A 10 14.85 8.79 15.82
CA GLU A 10 13.83 7.87 16.34
C GLU A 10 12.49 8.11 15.65
N ALA A 11 11.84 7.02 15.23
CA ALA A 11 10.49 7.05 14.71
C ALA A 11 9.51 6.89 15.88
N ARG A 12 9.13 8.01 16.50
CA ARG A 12 8.30 8.00 17.72
C ARG A 12 6.82 8.12 17.41
N ARG A 13 6.47 8.92 16.41
CA ARG A 13 5.07 9.22 16.05
C ARG A 13 4.65 8.31 14.90
N VAL A 14 3.87 7.29 15.24
CA VAL A 14 3.37 6.31 14.28
C VAL A 14 1.86 6.40 14.23
N ALA A 15 1.28 6.42 13.03
CA ALA A 15 -0.17 6.29 12.87
C ALA A 15 -0.52 5.03 12.08
N ILE A 16 -1.65 4.43 12.42
CA ILE A 16 -2.22 3.28 11.71
C ILE A 16 -3.57 3.71 11.14
N PHE A 17 -3.65 3.86 9.83
CA PHE A 17 -4.85 4.26 9.12
C PHE A 17 -5.65 3.05 8.67
N GLY A 18 -6.94 3.09 8.97
CA GLY A 18 -7.91 2.11 8.51
C GLY A 18 -9.10 2.81 7.89
N GLY A 19 -9.71 2.19 6.88
CA GLY A 19 -10.85 2.77 6.21
C GLY A 19 -10.51 4.00 5.37
N THR A 20 -9.32 4.03 4.74
CA THR A 20 -9.03 5.01 3.67
C THR A 20 -10.02 4.82 2.53
N HIS A 21 -10.31 3.56 2.23
CA HIS A 21 -11.50 3.16 1.50
C HIS A 21 -12.50 2.52 2.46
N GLY A 22 -13.73 3.01 2.48
CA GLY A 22 -14.72 2.68 3.51
C GLY A 22 -15.34 1.28 3.43
N ASN A 23 -14.98 0.49 2.42
CA ASN A 23 -15.45 -0.88 2.22
C ASN A 23 -14.33 -1.93 2.31
N GLU A 24 -13.13 -1.54 2.74
CA GLU A 24 -11.99 -2.44 2.95
C GLU A 24 -11.89 -2.82 4.44
N MET A 25 -12.51 -3.95 4.79
CA MET A 25 -12.98 -4.20 6.15
C MET A 25 -11.89 -4.49 7.19
N SER A 26 -10.76 -5.09 6.81
CA SER A 26 -9.76 -5.53 7.80
C SER A 26 -9.11 -4.35 8.51
N GLY A 27 -8.72 -3.32 7.76
CA GLY A 27 -8.15 -2.09 8.32
C GLY A 27 -9.14 -1.34 9.21
N ILE A 28 -10.41 -1.25 8.78
CA ILE A 28 -11.50 -0.61 9.55
C ILE A 28 -11.67 -1.30 10.91
N MET A 29 -11.74 -2.63 10.91
CA MET A 29 -12.00 -3.41 12.12
C MET A 29 -10.80 -3.41 13.06
N LEU A 30 -9.58 -3.50 12.53
CA LEU A 30 -8.36 -3.43 13.35
C LEU A 30 -8.22 -2.07 14.04
N VAL A 31 -8.39 -0.98 13.31
CA VAL A 31 -8.34 0.37 13.89
C VAL A 31 -9.46 0.54 14.92
N SER A 32 -10.69 0.16 14.60
CA SER A 32 -11.82 0.26 15.53
C SER A 32 -11.61 -0.54 16.83
N MET A 33 -10.96 -1.71 16.72
CA MET A 33 -10.57 -2.52 17.86
C MET A 33 -9.47 -1.84 18.69
N TRP A 34 -8.42 -1.35 18.03
CA TRP A 34 -7.28 -0.72 18.70
C TRP A 34 -7.59 0.65 19.30
N THR A 35 -8.52 1.42 18.74
CA THR A 35 -9.03 2.65 19.36
C THR A 35 -9.73 2.36 20.70
N LYS A 36 -10.37 1.19 20.85
CA LYS A 36 -10.98 0.77 22.12
C LYS A 36 -9.97 0.13 23.08
N ASN A 37 -9.01 -0.61 22.56
CA ASN A 37 -7.95 -1.27 23.32
C ASN A 37 -6.68 -1.36 22.47
N ASP A 38 -5.73 -0.48 22.78
CA ASP A 38 -4.47 -0.28 22.08
C ASP A 38 -3.34 -1.20 22.57
N ARG A 39 -3.61 -2.13 23.51
CA ARG A 39 -2.56 -2.95 24.15
C ARG A 39 -1.65 -3.66 23.16
N GLU A 40 -2.16 -4.09 22.01
CA GLU A 40 -1.40 -4.83 21.00
C GLU A 40 -0.44 -3.97 20.19
N ILE A 41 -0.77 -2.68 20.06
CA ILE A 41 0.00 -1.71 19.27
C ILE A 41 0.89 -0.81 20.15
N ARG A 42 0.85 -0.96 21.48
CA ARG A 42 1.76 -0.25 22.39
C ARG A 42 3.16 -0.81 22.32
N ARG A 43 4.15 0.08 22.24
CA ARG A 43 5.57 -0.19 22.49
C ARG A 43 6.13 0.93 23.36
N ASP A 44 7.24 0.69 24.06
CA ASP A 44 7.75 1.62 25.06
C ASP A 44 8.24 2.95 24.47
N ARG A 45 8.80 2.90 23.25
CA ARG A 45 9.42 4.05 22.56
C ARG A 45 8.62 4.54 21.37
N VAL A 46 7.40 4.02 21.18
CA VAL A 46 6.55 4.34 20.03
C VAL A 46 5.19 4.80 20.52
N HIS A 47 4.81 6.02 20.14
CA HIS A 47 3.45 6.51 20.27
C HIS A 47 2.67 6.14 19.02
N THR A 48 1.75 5.19 19.17
CA THR A 48 0.94 4.67 18.06
C THR A 48 -0.50 5.18 18.12
N GLU A 49 -0.94 5.84 17.06
CA GLU A 49 -2.28 6.42 16.93
C GLU A 49 -3.12 5.64 15.89
N PRO A 50 -4.09 4.80 16.29
CA PRO A 50 -5.04 4.19 15.36
C PRO A 50 -6.10 5.21 14.91
N PHE A 51 -6.33 5.33 13.60
CA PHE A 51 -7.16 6.41 13.03
C PHE A 51 -8.02 5.95 11.84
N ILE A 52 -9.31 6.30 11.87
CA ILE A 52 -10.22 6.09 10.73
C ILE A 52 -10.10 7.25 9.75
N SER A 53 -9.57 6.97 8.56
CA SER A 53 -9.23 8.00 7.56
C SER A 53 -10.43 8.50 6.76
N ASN A 54 -11.40 7.66 6.40
CA ASN A 54 -12.63 8.07 5.71
C ASN A 54 -13.91 7.67 6.47
N PRO A 55 -14.28 8.37 7.56
CA PRO A 55 -15.40 7.94 8.41
C PRO A 55 -16.76 7.92 7.68
N ARG A 56 -17.03 8.85 6.76
CA ARG A 56 -18.32 8.85 6.01
C ARG A 56 -18.41 7.69 5.03
N ALA A 57 -17.32 7.36 4.33
CA ALA A 57 -17.31 6.21 3.44
C ALA A 57 -17.44 4.89 4.22
N VAL A 58 -16.79 4.80 5.39
CA VAL A 58 -16.93 3.66 6.31
C VAL A 58 -18.37 3.47 6.76
N GLU A 59 -19.05 4.53 7.18
CA GLU A 59 -20.46 4.48 7.61
C GLU A 59 -21.37 3.94 6.50
N LYS A 60 -21.09 4.30 5.25
CA LYS A 60 -21.86 3.84 4.07
C LYS A 60 -21.38 2.49 3.51
N CYS A 61 -20.32 1.90 4.06
CA CYS A 61 -19.62 0.75 3.48
C CYS A 61 -19.36 0.94 1.97
N ALA A 62 -18.90 2.14 1.61
CA ALA A 62 -18.57 2.54 0.24
C ALA A 62 -17.08 2.82 0.12
N ARG A 63 -16.51 2.71 -1.08
CA ARG A 63 -15.09 3.01 -1.29
C ARG A 63 -14.76 4.45 -0.92
N TYR A 64 -15.55 5.39 -1.42
CA TYR A 64 -15.46 6.83 -1.17
C TYR A 64 -16.85 7.48 -1.30
N ILE A 65 -16.98 8.77 -0.96
CA ILE A 65 -18.21 9.56 -1.11
C ILE A 65 -18.21 10.31 -2.45
N ASP A 66 -17.23 11.20 -2.66
CA ASP A 66 -17.19 12.05 -3.86
C ASP A 66 -16.01 11.70 -4.77
N THR A 67 -14.83 11.43 -4.19
CA THR A 67 -13.63 11.04 -4.94
C THR A 67 -12.72 10.14 -4.12
N ASP A 68 -11.77 9.46 -4.75
CA ASP A 68 -10.85 8.54 -4.08
C ASP A 68 -9.90 9.30 -3.13
N LEU A 69 -10.07 9.10 -1.81
CA LEU A 69 -9.24 9.74 -0.77
C LEU A 69 -7.75 9.48 -0.98
N ASN A 70 -7.39 8.28 -1.45
CA ASN A 70 -6.01 7.87 -1.67
C ASN A 70 -5.43 8.45 -2.98
N ARG A 71 -6.12 9.40 -3.60
CA ARG A 71 -5.64 10.24 -4.72
C ARG A 71 -5.69 11.73 -4.38
N ALA A 72 -6.18 12.11 -3.20
CA ALA A 72 -6.50 13.49 -2.86
C ALA A 72 -5.33 14.30 -2.26
N PHE A 73 -4.17 13.71 -1.97
CA PHE A 73 -3.07 14.37 -1.23
C PHE A 73 -2.06 15.11 -2.13
N THR A 74 -2.54 15.71 -3.22
CA THR A 74 -1.72 16.52 -4.13
C THR A 74 -1.38 17.86 -3.49
N ALA A 75 -0.28 18.50 -3.90
CA ALA A 75 0.08 19.83 -3.39
C ALA A 75 -1.03 20.87 -3.65
N GLU A 76 -1.70 20.78 -4.80
CA GLU A 76 -2.83 21.62 -5.17
C GLU A 76 -4.02 21.43 -4.21
N ASN A 77 -4.48 20.19 -4.01
CA ASN A 77 -5.60 19.91 -3.11
C ASN A 77 -5.29 20.34 -1.66
N LEU A 78 -4.06 20.11 -1.19
CA LEU A 78 -3.66 20.43 0.18
C LEU A 78 -3.48 21.94 0.43
N SER A 79 -3.20 22.73 -0.62
CA SER A 79 -3.01 24.18 -0.53
C SER A 79 -4.27 25.00 -0.85
N THR A 80 -5.26 24.40 -1.52
CA THR A 80 -6.53 25.05 -1.86
C THR A 80 -7.25 25.51 -0.59
N PRO A 81 -7.81 26.74 -0.50
CA PRO A 81 -8.56 27.21 0.67
C PRO A 81 -9.78 26.32 1.02
N PRO A 82 -10.20 26.22 2.29
CA PRO A 82 -11.43 25.50 2.64
C PRO A 82 -12.65 26.16 2.00
N GLY A 83 -13.59 25.36 1.51
CA GLY A 83 -14.85 25.83 0.93
C GLY A 83 -15.84 24.68 0.77
N ASP A 84 -17.13 24.97 0.91
CA ASP A 84 -18.22 23.98 0.91
C ASP A 84 -18.38 23.24 -0.43
N GLU A 85 -17.80 23.76 -1.52
CA GLU A 85 -17.85 23.17 -2.86
C GLU A 85 -16.78 22.10 -3.12
N LEU A 86 -15.79 21.94 -2.23
CA LEU A 86 -14.76 20.92 -2.41
C LEU A 86 -15.33 19.51 -2.18
N PRO A 87 -14.90 18.49 -2.98
CA PRO A 87 -15.23 17.10 -2.69
C PRO A 87 -14.89 16.74 -1.25
N TYR A 88 -15.74 15.96 -0.59
CA TYR A 88 -15.57 15.58 0.80
C TYR A 88 -14.18 14.99 1.08
N GLU A 89 -13.67 14.10 0.24
CA GLU A 89 -12.34 13.52 0.42
C GLU A 89 -11.19 14.53 0.27
N VAL A 90 -11.37 15.61 -0.49
CA VAL A 90 -10.36 16.69 -0.56
C VAL A 90 -10.33 17.49 0.74
N GLN A 91 -11.50 17.78 1.32
CA GLN A 91 -11.58 18.40 2.65
C GLN A 91 -10.94 17.48 3.70
N ARG A 92 -11.26 16.18 3.65
CA ARG A 92 -10.71 15.18 4.55
C ARG A 92 -9.19 15.03 4.43
N ALA A 93 -8.65 15.08 3.21
CA ALA A 93 -7.20 15.04 2.99
C ALA A 93 -6.49 16.23 3.67
N LYS A 94 -7.10 17.41 3.65
CA LYS A 94 -6.57 18.61 4.33
C LYS A 94 -6.58 18.46 5.85
N GLU A 95 -7.67 17.94 6.42
CA GLU A 95 -7.74 17.63 7.86
C GLU A 95 -6.65 16.63 8.27
N ILE A 96 -6.50 15.53 7.52
CA ILE A 96 -5.47 14.51 7.78
C ILE A 96 -4.08 15.14 7.69
N ASN A 97 -3.83 15.99 6.70
CA ASN A 97 -2.55 16.67 6.54
C ASN A 97 -2.27 17.67 7.69
N GLN A 98 -3.29 18.25 8.30
CA GLN A 98 -3.14 19.10 9.49
C GLN A 98 -2.83 18.28 10.75
N ILE A 99 -3.44 17.10 10.91
CA ILE A 99 -3.26 16.24 12.09
C ILE A 99 -1.92 15.49 12.05
N PHE A 100 -1.59 14.90 10.89
CA PHE A 100 -0.47 13.98 10.73
C PHE A 100 0.70 14.54 9.93
N GLY A 101 0.50 15.66 9.25
CA GLY A 101 1.53 16.35 8.48
C GLY A 101 2.10 17.54 9.24
N PRO A 102 2.36 18.67 8.55
CA PRO A 102 2.16 18.88 7.11
C PRO A 102 3.07 18.00 6.24
N LYS A 103 2.57 17.50 5.12
CA LYS A 103 3.32 16.67 4.16
C LYS A 103 4.61 17.37 3.73
N GLY A 104 5.73 16.65 3.85
CA GLY A 104 7.07 17.17 3.55
C GLY A 104 7.68 18.06 4.64
N SER A 105 7.00 18.28 5.76
CA SER A 105 7.52 19.03 6.92
C SER A 105 8.29 18.13 7.89
N PRO A 106 9.29 18.66 8.62
CA PRO A 106 9.88 17.99 9.78
C PRO A 106 8.86 17.60 10.87
N ASP A 107 7.74 18.32 10.94
CA ASP A 107 6.66 18.10 11.91
C ASP A 107 5.70 16.96 11.54
N ALA A 108 5.82 16.41 10.32
CA ALA A 108 5.05 15.25 9.92
C ALA A 108 5.30 14.05 10.83
N TYR A 109 4.30 13.18 10.94
CA TYR A 109 4.46 11.87 11.58
C TYR A 109 5.61 11.10 10.95
N ASP A 110 6.30 10.33 11.79
CA ASP A 110 7.50 9.62 11.37
C ASP A 110 7.12 8.45 10.46
N VAL A 111 6.12 7.67 10.87
CA VAL A 111 5.62 6.52 10.09
C VAL A 111 4.10 6.54 10.00
N ILE A 112 3.56 6.26 8.81
CA ILE A 112 2.14 5.95 8.65
C ILE A 112 2.00 4.59 7.95
N PHE A 113 1.33 3.67 8.63
CA PHE A 113 0.83 2.41 8.06
C PHE A 113 -0.60 2.62 7.59
N ASP A 114 -0.85 2.50 6.29
CA ASP A 114 -2.19 2.65 5.72
C ASP A 114 -2.68 1.29 5.23
N LEU A 115 -3.75 0.80 5.84
CA LEU A 115 -4.25 -0.57 5.73
C LEU A 115 -5.31 -0.66 4.63
N HIS A 116 -5.06 -1.49 3.63
CA HIS A 116 -5.91 -1.72 2.46
C HIS A 116 -6.27 -3.20 2.30
N ASN A 117 -7.39 -3.43 1.63
CA ASN A 117 -7.75 -4.75 1.13
C ASN A 117 -8.00 -4.68 -0.37
N THR A 118 -7.63 -5.75 -1.07
CA THR A 118 -7.87 -5.91 -2.50
C THR A 118 -8.68 -7.17 -2.76
N THR A 119 -9.50 -7.15 -3.82
CA THR A 119 -10.19 -8.34 -4.31
C THR A 119 -9.25 -9.26 -5.08
N SER A 120 -8.08 -8.77 -5.50
CA SER A 120 -7.04 -9.54 -6.20
C SER A 120 -6.31 -10.51 -5.28
N ASN A 121 -5.74 -11.58 -5.84
CA ASN A 121 -5.07 -12.65 -5.09
C ASN A 121 -3.64 -12.27 -4.69
N MET A 122 -3.45 -11.07 -4.16
CA MET A 122 -2.11 -10.54 -3.88
C MET A 122 -1.45 -11.13 -2.63
N GLY A 123 -2.21 -11.77 -1.75
CA GLY A 123 -1.70 -12.21 -0.45
C GLY A 123 -1.28 -11.02 0.43
N SER A 124 -0.32 -11.26 1.34
CA SER A 124 0.28 -10.19 2.16
C SER A 124 1.25 -9.36 1.34
N THR A 125 0.99 -8.05 1.22
CA THR A 125 1.81 -7.15 0.41
C THR A 125 2.15 -5.86 1.15
N LEU A 126 3.41 -5.46 1.06
CA LEU A 126 3.90 -4.16 1.53
C LEU A 126 4.15 -3.26 0.33
N ILE A 127 3.52 -2.10 0.30
CA ILE A 127 3.63 -1.12 -0.78
C ILE A 127 4.54 0.03 -0.34
N LEU A 128 5.65 0.19 -1.04
CA LEU A 128 6.62 1.26 -0.85
C LEU A 128 6.54 2.28 -1.98
N GLU A 129 6.88 3.54 -1.68
CA GLU A 129 6.84 4.65 -2.65
C GLU A 129 8.26 5.13 -3.06
N SER A 130 9.31 4.56 -2.48
CA SER A 130 10.70 4.96 -2.71
C SER A 130 11.66 3.78 -2.53
N SER A 131 12.57 3.57 -3.50
CA SER A 131 13.67 2.61 -3.36
C SER A 131 14.87 3.13 -2.56
N THR A 132 14.82 4.39 -2.10
CA THR A 132 15.94 5.01 -1.36
C THR A 132 15.63 5.18 0.12
N ASP A 133 14.42 4.85 0.56
CA ASP A 133 14.06 4.83 1.97
C ASP A 133 14.58 3.55 2.65
N HIS A 134 15.84 3.60 3.06
CA HIS A 134 16.50 2.47 3.71
C HIS A 134 15.86 2.08 5.06
N PHE A 135 15.16 2.99 5.74
CA PHE A 135 14.44 2.67 6.97
C PHE A 135 13.27 1.72 6.66
N ASN A 136 12.43 2.10 5.70
CA ASN A 136 11.32 1.26 5.25
C ASN A 136 11.82 -0.05 4.63
N LEU A 137 12.89 -0.03 3.84
CA LEU A 137 13.44 -1.25 3.24
C LEU A 137 13.95 -2.25 4.29
N GLN A 138 14.57 -1.78 5.37
CA GLN A 138 14.97 -2.64 6.49
C GLN A 138 13.74 -3.16 7.27
N MET A 139 12.72 -2.32 7.43
CA MET A 139 11.47 -2.72 8.07
C MET A 139 10.76 -3.84 7.29
N VAL A 140 10.60 -3.70 5.97
CA VAL A 140 9.96 -4.74 5.16
C VAL A 140 10.79 -6.01 5.12
N HIS A 141 12.13 -5.91 5.14
CA HIS A 141 13.01 -7.08 5.26
C HIS A 141 12.78 -7.83 6.57
N TYR A 142 12.69 -7.11 7.68
CA TYR A 142 12.39 -7.69 8.98
C TYR A 142 11.01 -8.37 8.98
N ILE A 143 9.97 -7.69 8.51
CA ILE A 143 8.61 -8.22 8.44
C ILE A 143 8.57 -9.50 7.61
N LYS A 144 9.19 -9.52 6.42
CA LYS A 144 9.26 -10.72 5.56
C LYS A 144 9.88 -11.91 6.28
N LYS A 145 10.92 -11.68 7.08
CA LYS A 145 11.55 -12.74 7.89
C LYS A 145 10.65 -13.21 9.03
N ALA A 146 9.98 -12.28 9.71
CA ALA A 146 9.11 -12.58 10.83
C ALA A 146 7.83 -13.31 10.41
N MET A 147 7.32 -13.03 9.21
CA MET A 147 6.14 -13.66 8.62
C MET A 147 6.43 -15.02 7.97
N ALA A 148 7.68 -15.47 7.88
CA ALA A 148 8.00 -16.76 7.25
C ALA A 148 7.43 -17.94 8.08
N PRO A 149 6.87 -18.99 7.44
CA PRO A 149 6.99 -19.33 6.02
C PRO A 149 5.97 -18.65 5.08
N GLU A 150 5.00 -17.91 5.58
CA GLU A 150 4.05 -17.18 4.75
C GLU A 150 4.77 -16.11 3.89
N SER A 151 4.35 -15.98 2.64
CA SER A 151 4.93 -15.00 1.72
C SER A 151 4.41 -13.60 2.04
N CYS A 152 5.33 -12.63 2.07
CA CYS A 152 5.00 -11.21 2.09
C CYS A 152 5.70 -10.51 0.92
N MET A 153 4.92 -10.08 -0.07
CA MET A 153 5.43 -9.46 -1.29
C MET A 153 5.71 -7.98 -1.05
N VAL A 154 6.62 -7.40 -1.83
CA VAL A 154 6.96 -5.97 -1.74
C VAL A 154 6.71 -5.34 -3.10
N LEU A 155 5.65 -4.54 -3.18
CA LEU A 155 5.35 -3.73 -4.35
C LEU A 155 6.04 -2.39 -4.22
N LEU A 156 6.84 -2.02 -5.20
CA LEU A 156 7.48 -0.73 -5.25
C LEU A 156 6.77 0.16 -6.28
N ASN A 157 5.92 1.04 -5.77
CA ASN A 157 5.15 2.00 -6.55
C ASN A 157 5.94 3.30 -6.76
N GLU A 158 7.13 3.15 -7.35
CA GLU A 158 8.01 4.25 -7.72
C GLU A 158 8.17 4.25 -9.24
N HIS A 159 7.42 5.13 -9.90
CA HIS A 159 7.43 5.30 -11.35
C HIS A 159 7.48 6.79 -11.71
N PRO A 160 8.21 7.21 -12.76
CA PRO A 160 8.30 8.63 -13.12
C PRO A 160 6.95 9.28 -13.41
N GLN A 161 6.02 8.52 -14.00
CA GLN A 161 4.72 9.01 -14.49
C GLN A 161 3.52 8.50 -13.69
N LEU A 162 3.66 7.38 -12.97
CA LEU A 162 2.55 6.73 -12.26
C LEU A 162 2.62 7.03 -10.77
N LYS A 163 2.68 8.33 -10.43
CA LYS A 163 2.74 8.80 -9.03
C LYS A 163 1.33 8.99 -8.48
N TYR A 164 1.09 8.47 -7.29
CA TYR A 164 -0.16 8.69 -6.56
C TYR A 164 0.07 9.66 -5.41
N ALA A 165 -0.97 10.44 -5.11
CA ALA A 165 -1.00 11.32 -3.96
C ALA A 165 -1.80 10.64 -2.84
N THR A 166 -1.14 9.73 -2.13
CA THR A 166 -1.75 8.78 -1.18
C THR A 166 -1.93 9.35 0.21
N THR A 167 -2.84 8.78 1.00
CA THR A 167 -3.10 9.20 2.39
C THR A 167 -1.86 9.08 3.28
N ARG A 168 -1.10 7.99 3.14
CA ARG A 168 0.15 7.76 3.89
C ARG A 168 1.32 8.65 3.48
N SER A 169 1.31 9.25 2.29
CA SER A 169 2.42 10.09 1.80
C SER A 169 2.60 11.39 2.57
N VAL A 170 1.75 11.66 3.56
CA VAL A 170 1.92 12.74 4.54
C VAL A 170 3.11 12.46 5.48
N ALA A 171 3.38 11.19 5.79
CA ALA A 171 4.46 10.78 6.68
C ALA A 171 5.85 10.96 6.06
N LYS A 172 6.88 10.94 6.91
CA LYS A 172 8.29 10.81 6.48
C LYS A 172 8.56 9.44 5.88
N HIS A 173 8.04 8.39 6.53
CA HIS A 173 8.14 7.00 6.10
C HIS A 173 6.74 6.42 5.90
N SER A 174 6.30 6.30 4.64
CA SER A 174 4.97 5.79 4.29
C SER A 174 5.02 4.31 3.92
N VAL A 175 4.11 3.50 4.48
CA VAL A 175 3.99 2.08 4.10
C VAL A 175 2.52 1.74 3.89
N GLY A 176 2.18 1.23 2.71
CA GLY A 176 0.87 0.62 2.45
C GLY A 176 0.90 -0.86 2.83
N LEU A 177 -0.09 -1.33 3.57
CA LEU A 177 -0.30 -2.76 3.83
C LEU A 177 -1.51 -3.18 3.03
N GLU A 178 -1.32 -4.03 2.03
CA GLU A 178 -2.36 -4.54 1.16
C GLU A 178 -2.51 -6.04 1.41
N VAL A 179 -3.71 -6.49 1.77
CA VAL A 179 -3.95 -7.91 2.05
C VAL A 179 -5.22 -8.37 1.36
N GLY A 180 -5.06 -9.29 0.40
CA GLY A 180 -6.15 -9.89 -0.38
C GLY A 180 -5.91 -11.38 -0.66
N PRO A 181 -6.86 -12.08 -1.29
CA PRO A 181 -8.11 -11.54 -1.80
C PRO A 181 -9.18 -11.43 -0.71
N GLN A 182 -9.87 -10.30 -0.66
CA GLN A 182 -11.03 -10.07 0.19
C GLN A 182 -12.09 -9.25 -0.57
N PRO A 183 -13.31 -9.76 -0.74
CA PRO A 183 -14.40 -8.95 -1.30
C PRO A 183 -14.65 -7.69 -0.48
N GLN A 184 -14.94 -6.59 -1.15
CA GLN A 184 -15.33 -5.34 -0.50
C GLN A 184 -16.59 -5.55 0.36
N GLY A 185 -16.64 -4.94 1.54
CA GLY A 185 -17.72 -5.12 2.51
C GLY A 185 -17.71 -6.45 3.26
N VAL A 186 -16.73 -7.34 3.00
CA VAL A 186 -16.60 -8.64 3.67
C VAL A 186 -15.37 -8.66 4.55
N LEU A 187 -15.49 -9.21 5.77
CA LEU A 187 -14.38 -9.43 6.68
C LEU A 187 -14.01 -10.92 6.70
N ARG A 188 -12.76 -11.25 6.38
CA ARG A 188 -12.23 -12.61 6.47
C ARG A 188 -11.22 -12.72 7.60
N SER A 189 -11.36 -13.73 8.45
CA SER A 189 -10.50 -13.91 9.63
C SER A 189 -9.02 -14.09 9.28
N ASN A 190 -8.70 -14.84 8.23
CA ASN A 190 -7.32 -15.07 7.79
C ASN A 190 -6.65 -13.78 7.28
N ILE A 191 -7.38 -12.94 6.55
CA ILE A 191 -6.91 -11.64 6.04
C ILE A 191 -6.74 -10.64 7.20
N PHE A 192 -7.71 -10.59 8.11
CA PHE A 192 -7.64 -9.77 9.32
C PHE A 192 -6.42 -10.11 10.18
N GLU A 193 -6.18 -11.40 10.45
CA GLU A 193 -5.07 -11.83 11.30
C GLU A 193 -3.71 -11.61 10.62
N SER A 194 -3.60 -11.88 9.31
CA SER A 194 -2.39 -11.57 8.54
C SER A 194 -2.03 -10.08 8.64
N MET A 195 -2.99 -9.19 8.37
CA MET A 195 -2.79 -7.74 8.47
C MET A 195 -2.38 -7.32 9.89
N ARG A 196 -3.04 -7.86 10.91
CA ARG A 196 -2.73 -7.62 12.32
C ARG A 196 -1.29 -8.00 12.67
N MET A 197 -0.83 -9.15 12.21
CA MET A 197 0.52 -9.65 12.46
C MET A 197 1.59 -8.80 11.77
N ILE A 198 1.34 -8.39 10.52
CA ILE A 198 2.25 -7.49 9.80
C ILE A 198 2.43 -6.18 10.56
N VAL A 199 1.33 -5.55 11.02
CA VAL A 199 1.39 -4.31 11.82
C VAL A 199 2.19 -4.53 13.10
N LYS A 200 1.96 -5.62 13.83
CA LYS A 200 2.70 -5.92 15.08
C LYS A 200 4.20 -6.05 14.83
N HIS A 201 4.62 -6.77 13.79
CA HIS A 201 6.03 -6.90 13.44
C HIS A 201 6.65 -5.57 12.98
N ALA A 202 5.88 -4.74 12.28
CA ALA A 202 6.33 -3.40 11.92
C ALA A 202 6.59 -2.54 13.16
N LEU A 203 5.71 -2.58 14.16
CA LEU A 203 5.90 -1.87 15.43
C LEU A 203 7.07 -2.45 16.25
N ASP A 204 7.27 -3.77 16.24
CA ASP A 204 8.43 -4.41 16.87
C ASP A 204 9.74 -3.95 16.24
N PHE A 205 9.78 -3.83 14.91
CA PHE A 205 10.93 -3.29 14.20
C PHE A 205 11.25 -1.86 14.66
N ILE A 206 10.23 -0.99 14.72
CA ILE A 206 10.41 0.41 15.12
C ILE A 206 10.91 0.49 16.58
N GLU A 207 10.35 -0.33 17.48
CA GLU A 207 10.79 -0.38 18.88
C GLU A 207 12.26 -0.80 18.98
N MET A 208 12.68 -1.86 18.30
CA MET A 208 14.08 -2.30 18.28
C MET A 208 15.02 -1.23 17.71
N PHE A 209 14.62 -0.59 16.61
CA PHE A 209 15.40 0.51 16.04
C PHE A 209 15.54 1.67 17.06
N ASN A 210 14.42 2.08 17.67
CA ASN A 210 14.41 3.14 18.69
C ASN A 210 15.18 2.74 19.96
N SER A 211 15.28 1.46 20.30
CA SER A 211 16.11 0.97 21.41
C SER A 211 17.61 0.95 21.08
N GLY A 212 17.99 1.25 19.84
CA GLY A 212 19.38 1.32 19.39
C GLY A 212 19.89 0.06 18.71
N VAL A 213 19.02 -0.88 18.33
CA VAL A 213 19.42 -2.02 17.49
C VAL A 213 19.86 -1.50 16.13
N GLU A 214 21.07 -1.86 15.74
CA GLU A 214 21.59 -1.62 14.39
C GLU A 214 21.15 -2.76 13.47
N PHE A 215 20.67 -2.41 12.28
CA PHE A 215 20.28 -3.39 11.27
C PHE A 215 21.35 -3.42 10.18
N PRO A 216 22.02 -4.56 9.95
CA PRO A 216 23.07 -4.65 8.95
C PRO A 216 22.52 -4.54 7.54
N ALA A 217 23.40 -4.22 6.59
CA ALA A 217 23.07 -4.18 5.17
C ALA A 217 22.45 -5.51 4.72
N CYS A 218 21.43 -5.41 3.88
CA CYS A 218 20.68 -6.56 3.40
C CYS A 218 20.27 -6.38 1.94
N ARG A 219 19.55 -7.38 1.42
CA ARG A 219 18.97 -7.34 0.07
C ARG A 219 17.49 -7.63 0.17
N VAL A 220 16.69 -6.85 -0.55
CA VAL A 220 15.24 -6.99 -0.57
C VAL A 220 14.80 -7.19 -2.01
N GLU A 221 14.11 -8.29 -2.28
CA GLU A 221 13.41 -8.51 -3.53
C GLU A 221 12.13 -7.68 -3.56
N VAL A 222 11.94 -6.91 -4.62
CA VAL A 222 10.78 -6.05 -4.85
C VAL A 222 10.24 -6.23 -6.26
N PHE A 223 8.98 -5.85 -6.45
CA PHE A 223 8.28 -5.83 -7.71
C PHE A 223 7.98 -4.37 -8.04
N ARG A 224 8.76 -3.77 -8.94
CA ARG A 224 8.63 -2.37 -9.30
C ARG A 224 7.56 -2.20 -10.37
N VAL A 225 6.63 -1.27 -10.14
CA VAL A 225 5.58 -0.94 -11.11
C VAL A 225 6.18 -0.54 -12.46
N HIS A 226 5.68 -1.17 -13.54
CA HIS A 226 6.11 -0.92 -14.90
C HIS A 226 5.01 -0.20 -15.69
N GLU A 227 3.86 -0.85 -15.92
CA GLU A 227 2.75 -0.27 -16.68
C GLU A 227 1.40 -0.70 -16.11
N ARG A 228 0.36 0.08 -16.40
CA ARG A 228 -1.04 -0.28 -16.15
C ARG A 228 -1.61 -0.85 -17.44
N VAL A 229 -2.32 -1.95 -17.34
CA VAL A 229 -3.02 -2.57 -18.47
C VAL A 229 -4.52 -2.41 -18.24
N ASP A 230 -5.22 -1.71 -19.14
CA ASP A 230 -6.68 -1.61 -19.12
C ASP A 230 -7.31 -2.91 -19.65
N TYR A 231 -8.58 -3.10 -19.35
CA TYR A 231 -9.39 -4.08 -20.05
C TYR A 231 -9.49 -3.73 -21.55
N PRO A 232 -9.52 -4.72 -22.45
CA PRO A 232 -9.97 -4.50 -23.81
C PRO A 232 -11.37 -3.87 -23.81
N ARG A 233 -11.55 -2.84 -24.64
CA ARG A 233 -12.80 -2.08 -24.74
C ARG A 233 -13.31 -2.02 -26.17
N ASP A 234 -14.63 -1.87 -26.31
CA ASP A 234 -15.28 -1.61 -27.58
C ASP A 234 -15.16 -0.12 -27.97
N THR A 235 -15.72 0.24 -29.13
CA THR A 235 -15.74 1.63 -29.64
C THR A 235 -16.53 2.60 -28.76
N ASN A 236 -17.39 2.10 -27.87
CA ASN A 236 -18.16 2.90 -26.93
C ASN A 236 -17.46 3.04 -25.57
N GLY A 237 -16.28 2.43 -25.39
CA GLY A 237 -15.53 2.43 -24.13
C GLY A 237 -15.98 1.39 -23.12
N ASN A 238 -16.92 0.50 -23.48
CA ASN A 238 -17.34 -0.61 -22.61
C ASN A 238 -16.31 -1.73 -22.64
N ILE A 239 -16.15 -2.44 -21.52
CA ILE A 239 -15.30 -3.64 -21.46
C ILE A 239 -15.82 -4.68 -22.45
N SER A 240 -14.93 -5.23 -23.27
CA SER A 240 -15.23 -6.24 -24.31
C SER A 240 -14.57 -7.60 -24.03
N ALA A 241 -13.75 -7.68 -22.98
CA ALA A 241 -13.10 -8.91 -22.53
C ALA A 241 -12.91 -8.94 -21.01
N MET A 242 -12.87 -10.13 -20.43
CA MET A 242 -12.55 -10.36 -19.03
C MET A 242 -11.10 -10.84 -18.88
N VAL A 243 -10.53 -10.74 -17.68
CA VAL A 243 -9.23 -11.38 -17.37
C VAL A 243 -9.33 -12.86 -17.71
N HIS A 244 -8.32 -13.37 -18.41
CA HIS A 244 -8.31 -14.77 -18.87
C HIS A 244 -8.24 -15.71 -17.66
N PRO A 245 -8.92 -16.88 -17.68
CA PRO A 245 -8.92 -17.82 -16.55
C PRO A 245 -7.53 -18.31 -16.12
N HIS A 246 -6.55 -18.34 -17.03
CA HIS A 246 -5.16 -18.70 -16.71
C HIS A 246 -4.35 -17.57 -16.06
N LEU A 247 -4.83 -16.32 -16.13
CA LEU A 247 -4.20 -15.18 -15.47
C LEU A 247 -4.94 -14.79 -14.19
N GLN A 248 -6.24 -15.09 -14.10
CA GLN A 248 -7.03 -14.84 -12.91
C GLN A 248 -6.37 -15.48 -11.68
N ASP A 249 -6.24 -14.70 -10.61
CA ASP A 249 -5.64 -15.10 -9.33
C ASP A 249 -4.14 -15.46 -9.38
N CYS A 250 -3.46 -15.27 -10.51
CA CYS A 250 -2.03 -15.51 -10.68
C CYS A 250 -1.17 -14.25 -10.40
N ASP A 251 -1.57 -13.42 -9.43
CA ASP A 251 -0.76 -12.27 -9.00
C ASP A 251 0.65 -12.76 -8.62
N TRP A 252 1.68 -11.99 -9.01
CA TRP A 252 3.11 -12.29 -8.83
C TRP A 252 3.70 -13.43 -9.66
N GLU A 253 2.90 -14.21 -10.37
CA GLU A 253 3.40 -15.24 -11.28
C GLU A 253 3.92 -14.62 -12.58
N PRO A 254 4.92 -15.20 -13.27
CA PRO A 254 5.43 -14.62 -14.51
C PRO A 254 4.38 -14.70 -15.64
N LEU A 255 4.14 -13.57 -16.30
CA LEU A 255 3.38 -13.45 -17.55
C LEU A 255 4.37 -13.28 -18.72
N ASN A 256 4.49 -14.28 -19.58
CA ASN A 256 5.44 -14.30 -20.70
C ASN A 256 4.78 -13.85 -22.01
N PRO A 257 5.57 -13.36 -22.98
CA PRO A 257 5.04 -13.06 -24.31
C PRO A 257 4.36 -14.29 -24.92
N GLY A 258 3.11 -14.13 -25.38
CA GLY A 258 2.25 -15.20 -25.89
C GLY A 258 1.31 -15.81 -24.84
N ASP A 259 1.52 -15.56 -23.55
CA ASP A 259 0.61 -16.04 -22.50
C ASP A 259 -0.74 -15.31 -22.55
N PRO A 260 -1.85 -15.97 -22.22
CA PRO A 260 -3.18 -15.39 -22.35
C PRO A 260 -3.50 -14.39 -21.23
N MET A 261 -3.85 -13.15 -21.58
CA MET A 261 -4.20 -12.09 -20.61
C MET A 261 -5.70 -11.89 -20.47
N PHE A 262 -6.42 -11.85 -21.60
CA PHE A 262 -7.85 -11.60 -21.62
C PHE A 262 -8.59 -12.63 -22.47
N GLN A 263 -9.88 -12.80 -22.18
CA GLN A 263 -10.82 -13.57 -22.98
C GLN A 263 -12.00 -12.67 -23.34
N THR A 264 -12.22 -12.44 -24.63
CA THR A 264 -13.40 -11.72 -25.12
C THR A 264 -14.66 -12.55 -24.85
N PHE A 265 -15.82 -11.89 -24.84
CA PHE A 265 -17.10 -12.59 -24.55
C PHE A 265 -17.49 -13.62 -25.62
N ASP A 266 -16.94 -13.52 -26.83
CA ASP A 266 -17.08 -14.52 -27.91
C ASP A 266 -16.05 -15.67 -27.82
N GLY A 267 -15.19 -15.67 -26.79
CA GLY A 267 -14.24 -16.74 -26.49
C GLY A 267 -12.86 -16.61 -27.14
N ARG A 268 -12.54 -15.50 -27.80
CA ARG A 268 -11.20 -15.25 -28.33
C ARG A 268 -10.24 -14.84 -27.22
N THR A 269 -9.02 -15.34 -27.30
CA THR A 269 -7.94 -15.03 -26.36
C THR A 269 -7.13 -13.83 -26.86
N VAL A 270 -6.87 -12.87 -25.97
CA VAL A 270 -5.88 -11.80 -26.17
C VAL A 270 -4.64 -12.16 -25.36
N VAL A 271 -3.51 -12.27 -26.05
CA VAL A 271 -2.22 -12.67 -25.47
C VAL A 271 -1.37 -11.47 -25.10
N TYR A 272 -0.41 -11.68 -24.20
CA TYR A 272 0.58 -10.66 -23.86
C TYR A 272 1.59 -10.50 -24.99
N GLU A 273 1.76 -9.27 -25.48
CA GLU A 273 2.66 -8.93 -26.60
C GLU A 273 3.91 -8.16 -26.15
N GLY A 274 4.20 -8.16 -24.84
CA GLY A 274 5.39 -7.48 -24.30
C GLY A 274 6.71 -8.08 -24.79
N ALA A 275 7.80 -7.34 -24.61
CA ALA A 275 9.13 -7.75 -25.07
C ALA A 275 9.78 -8.85 -24.21
N GLY A 276 9.29 -9.07 -22.99
CA GLY A 276 9.85 -10.02 -22.04
C GLY A 276 8.89 -10.28 -20.88
N PRO A 277 9.24 -11.19 -19.95
CA PRO A 277 8.35 -11.55 -18.85
C PRO A 277 8.13 -10.39 -17.88
N VAL A 278 6.89 -10.25 -17.44
CA VAL A 278 6.48 -9.33 -16.37
C VAL A 278 5.75 -10.08 -15.26
N TYR A 279 5.48 -9.41 -14.15
CA TYR A 279 4.77 -9.99 -13.01
C TYR A 279 3.53 -9.14 -12.72
N PRO A 280 2.34 -9.57 -13.17
CA PRO A 280 1.09 -8.84 -12.96
C PRO A 280 0.68 -8.84 -11.49
N THR A 281 0.03 -7.75 -11.08
CA THR A 281 -0.44 -7.48 -9.72
C THR A 281 -1.77 -6.72 -9.78
N PHE A 282 -2.54 -6.75 -8.70
CA PHE A 282 -3.89 -6.19 -8.66
C PHE A 282 -4.76 -6.75 -9.80
N ILE A 283 -4.61 -8.03 -10.09
CA ILE A 283 -5.36 -8.69 -11.15
C ILE A 283 -6.85 -8.68 -10.79
N ASN A 284 -7.64 -8.03 -11.63
CA ASN A 284 -9.09 -7.97 -11.51
C ASN A 284 -9.59 -7.28 -10.22
N GLU A 285 -8.93 -6.21 -9.78
CA GLU A 285 -9.36 -5.41 -8.64
C GLU A 285 -10.68 -4.67 -8.94
N ALA A 286 -11.71 -4.91 -8.13
CA ALA A 286 -13.04 -4.33 -8.32
C ALA A 286 -13.01 -2.79 -8.40
N ALA A 287 -12.22 -2.13 -7.56
CA ALA A 287 -12.10 -0.67 -7.54
C ALA A 287 -11.39 -0.08 -8.76
N TYR A 288 -10.77 -0.90 -9.61
CA TYR A 288 -9.92 -0.44 -10.72
C TYR A 288 -10.60 -0.52 -12.08
N TYR A 289 -11.80 -1.07 -12.15
CA TYR A 289 -12.68 -1.02 -13.33
C TYR A 289 -12.94 0.43 -13.79
N GLU A 290 -13.28 1.34 -12.87
CA GLU A 290 -13.48 2.77 -13.15
C GLU A 290 -12.16 3.48 -13.52
N LYS A 291 -11.02 2.90 -13.12
CA LYS A 291 -9.68 3.48 -13.30
C LYS A 291 -8.99 2.97 -14.56
N HIS A 292 -9.72 2.23 -15.40
CA HIS A 292 -9.19 1.68 -16.64
C HIS A 292 -7.96 0.81 -16.41
N GLN A 293 -8.03 -0.09 -15.42
CA GLN A 293 -6.91 -0.91 -15.01
C GLN A 293 -7.39 -2.31 -14.62
N ALA A 294 -7.10 -3.29 -15.47
CA ALA A 294 -7.32 -4.71 -15.22
C ALA A 294 -6.24 -5.31 -14.31
N PHE A 295 -4.99 -4.88 -14.50
CA PHE A 295 -3.84 -5.23 -13.65
C PHE A 295 -2.70 -4.22 -13.86
N VAL A 296 -1.70 -4.29 -12.99
CA VAL A 296 -0.44 -3.55 -13.12
C VAL A 296 0.67 -4.56 -13.34
N THR A 297 1.44 -4.41 -14.42
CA THR A 297 2.63 -5.22 -14.60
C THR A 297 3.79 -4.64 -13.81
N THR A 298 4.67 -5.52 -13.36
CA THR A 298 5.84 -5.15 -12.57
C THR A 298 7.09 -5.85 -13.08
N CYS A 299 8.24 -5.25 -12.79
CA CYS A 299 9.55 -5.86 -12.99
C CYS A 299 10.10 -6.32 -11.64
N ARG A 300 10.49 -7.59 -11.55
CA ARG A 300 11.15 -8.13 -10.36
C ARG A 300 12.61 -7.69 -10.31
N GLU A 301 13.03 -7.12 -9.20
CA GLU A 301 14.41 -6.69 -8.97
C GLU A 301 14.85 -6.92 -7.52
N THR A 302 16.16 -6.85 -7.27
CA THR A 302 16.71 -6.93 -5.91
C THR A 302 17.43 -5.64 -5.56
N LEU A 303 16.92 -4.95 -4.54
CA LEU A 303 17.53 -3.74 -4.01
C LEU A 303 18.61 -4.08 -2.98
N SER A 304 19.73 -3.36 -3.05
CA SER A 304 20.74 -3.33 -1.99
C SER A 304 20.31 -2.32 -0.93
N VAL A 305 20.23 -2.76 0.32
CA VAL A 305 19.77 -1.93 1.44
C VAL A 305 20.95 -1.68 2.36
N ASN A 306 21.23 -0.42 2.62
CA ASN A 306 22.30 0.00 3.51
C ASN A 306 22.01 -0.40 4.96
N SER A 307 23.08 -0.57 5.75
CA SER A 307 22.95 -0.71 7.20
C SER A 307 22.28 0.54 7.77
N ILE A 308 21.41 0.38 8.76
CA ILE A 308 20.79 1.51 9.46
C ILE A 308 21.06 1.45 10.95
N ARG A 309 21.14 2.62 11.57
CA ARG A 309 21.18 2.78 13.03
C ARG A 309 20.50 4.06 13.47
N LYS A 310 20.16 4.12 14.75
CA LYS A 310 19.64 5.32 15.38
C LYS A 310 20.71 6.40 15.49
N ASN A 311 20.34 7.65 15.21
CA ASN A 311 21.15 8.83 15.52
C ASN A 311 21.40 8.93 17.02
N THR A 312 22.67 8.99 17.41
CA THR A 312 23.10 9.11 18.82
C THR A 312 23.34 10.57 19.26
N LYS A 313 22.95 11.55 18.44
CA LYS A 313 23.15 12.99 18.69
C LYS A 313 21.85 13.64 19.11
#